data_AF-A0A2P7NY87-F1
#
_entry.id   AF-A0A2P7NY87-F1
#
_cell.length_a   1.000
_cell.length_b   1.000
_cell.length_c   1.000
_cell.angle_alpha   90.00
_cell.angle_beta   90.00
_cell.angle_gamma   90.00
#
_symmetry.space_group_name_H-M   'P 1'
#
loop_
_entity.id
_entity.type
_entity.pdbx_description
1 polymer ?
#
loop_
_entity_poly.entity_id
_entity_poly.type
_entity_poly.pdbx_seq_one_letter_code
_entity_poly.pdbx_strand_id
1 'polypeptide(L)' 'MANYKETFESCEIEIKNDIHLLIKGKVIDYQHDRVKNKFSSKYLPYTQYDSLLELARAIVQHTVEFSHVKE' A
#
# COMPACT_ATOMS: atom_id res chain seq x y z
N MET A 1 15.88 -11.45 -5.36
CA MET A 1 14.87 -10.48 -5.84
C MET A 1 13.53 -10.90 -5.28
N ALA A 2 13.03 -10.18 -4.28
CA ALA A 2 11.75 -10.49 -3.63
C ALA A 2 10.64 -9.72 -4.35
N ASN A 3 9.78 -10.46 -5.05
CA ASN A 3 8.53 -9.97 -5.58
C ASN A 3 7.44 -10.58 -4.72
N TYR A 4 6.71 -9.73 -3.99
CA TYR A 4 5.61 -10.16 -3.14
C TYR A 4 4.30 -9.83 -3.85
N LYS A 5 3.40 -10.80 -3.96
CA LYS A 5 2.07 -10.60 -4.54
C LYS A 5 1.03 -11.27 -3.65
N GLU A 6 0.04 -10.51 -3.21
CA GLU A 6 -1.08 -10.96 -2.38
C GLU A 6 -2.38 -10.36 -2.90
N THR A 7 -3.49 -11.10 -2.80
CA THR A 7 -4.82 -10.56 -3.06
C THR A 7 -5.51 -10.30 -1.72
N PHE A 8 -5.86 -9.04 -1.45
CA PHE A 8 -6.50 -8.59 -0.21
C PHE A 8 -7.82 -7.89 -0.55
N GLU A 9 -8.94 -8.31 0.04
CA GLU A 9 -10.30 -7.76 -0.22
C GLU A 9 -10.66 -7.61 -1.71
N SER A 10 -10.33 -8.63 -2.53
CA SER A 10 -10.53 -8.61 -3.99
C SER A 10 -9.62 -7.60 -4.74
N CYS A 11 -8.62 -7.04 -4.08
CA CYS A 11 -7.61 -6.15 -4.64
C CYS A 11 -6.24 -6.84 -4.70
N GLU A 12 -5.57 -6.79 -5.85
CA GLU A 12 -4.22 -7.33 -5.99
C GLU A 12 -3.19 -6.32 -5.47
N ILE A 13 -2.43 -6.71 -4.46
CA ILE A 13 -1.27 -5.99 -3.92
C ILE A 13 -0.01 -6.67 -4.45
N GLU A 14 0.85 -5.90 -5.09
CA GLU A 14 2.11 -6.37 -5.65
C GLU A 14 3.24 -5.44 -5.21
N ILE A 15 4.27 -5.99 -4.58
CA ILE A 15 5.46 -5.27 -4.15
C ILE A 15 6.62 -5.80 -5.00
N LYS A 16 7.16 -4.96 -5.89
CA LYS A 16 8.34 -5.28 -6.69
C LYS A 16 9.59 -4.70 -6.06
N ASN A 17 10.63 -5.54 -5.96
CA ASN A 17 11.95 -5.16 -5.46
C ASN A 17 11.95 -4.60 -4.03
N ASP A 18 10.89 -4.83 -3.23
CA ASP A 18 10.71 -4.25 -1.89
C ASP A 18 10.57 -2.72 -1.86
N ILE A 19 10.51 -2.07 -3.02
CA ILE A 19 10.43 -0.61 -3.16
C ILE A 19 9.26 -0.12 -4.00
N HIS A 20 8.74 -0.91 -4.92
CA HIS A 20 7.61 -0.50 -5.75
C HIS A 20 6.34 -1.17 -5.24
N LEU A 21 5.47 -0.39 -4.62
CA LEU A 21 4.14 -0.83 -4.24
C LEU A 21 3.17 -0.59 -5.40
N LEU A 22 2.50 -1.64 -5.85
CA LEU A 22 1.43 -1.59 -6.83
C LEU A 22 0.16 -2.16 -6.21
N ILE A 23 -0.95 -1.46 -6.35
CA ILE A 23 -2.26 -1.91 -5.90
C ILE A 23 -3.19 -1.85 -7.11
N LYS A 24 -3.78 -2.99 -7.48
CA LYS A 24 -4.66 -3.13 -8.67
C LYS A 24 -4.00 -2.63 -9.96
N GLY A 25 -2.67 -2.82 -10.06
CA GLY A 25 -1.86 -2.32 -11.18
C GLY A 25 -1.54 -0.82 -11.16
N LYS A 26 -2.06 -0.04 -10.20
CA LYS A 26 -1.66 1.36 -9.97
C LYS A 26 -0.44 1.41 -9.06
N VAL A 27 0.58 2.17 -9.47
CA VAL A 27 1.76 2.43 -8.62
C VAL A 27 1.37 3.38 -7.50
N ILE A 28 1.68 3.00 -6.26
CA ILE A 28 1.41 3.79 -5.07
C ILE A 28 2.69 4.48 -4.64
N ASP A 29 2.64 5.80 -4.62
CA ASP A 29 3.71 6.63 -4.09
C ASP A 29 3.63 6.66 -2.56
N TYR A 30 4.75 6.39 -1.91
CA TYR A 30 4.85 6.39 -0.46
C TYR A 30 6.16 7.04 -0.03
N GLN A 31 6.14 7.58 1.18
CA GLN A 31 7.27 8.21 1.82
C GLN A 31 7.69 7.37 3.01
N HIS A 32 8.95 6.93 2.98
CA HIS A 32 9.59 6.23 4.10
C HIS A 32 10.33 7.23 4.97
N ASP A 33 9.82 7.43 6.17
CA ASP A 33 10.46 8.25 7.19
C ASP A 33 11.48 7.39 7.94
N ARG A 34 12.76 7.49 7.55
CA ARG A 34 13.85 6.69 8.14
C ARG A 34 14.14 7.03 9.59
N VAL A 35 13.78 8.23 10.05
CA VAL A 35 13.99 8.67 11.43
C VAL A 35 13.03 7.91 12.36
N LYS A 36 11.78 7.75 11.94
CA LYS A 36 10.77 6.99 12.69
C LYS A 36 10.69 5.52 12.29
N ASN A 37 11.38 5.14 11.21
CA ASN A 37 11.23 3.87 10.51
C ASN A 37 9.76 3.56 10.17
N LYS A 38 9.05 4.55 9.64
CA LYS A 38 7.62 4.45 9.31
C LYS A 38 7.35 4.78 7.85
N PHE A 39 6.34 4.13 7.30
CA PHE A 39 5.84 4.38 5.94
C PHE A 39 4.56 5.20 6.00
N SER A 40 4.47 6.19 5.15
CA SER A 40 3.30 7.06 4.97
C SER A 40 3.02 7.17 3.48
N SER A 41 1.78 7.43 3.08
CA SER A 41 1.45 7.63 1.67
C SER A 41 0.63 8.87 1.49
N LYS A 42 0.63 9.43 0.28
CA LYS A 42 -0.21 10.57 -0.07
C LYS A 42 -1.71 10.29 0.14
N TYR A 43 -2.12 9.03 0.00
CA TYR A 43 -3.49 8.59 0.27
C TYR A 43 -3.84 8.61 1.76
N LEU A 44 -2.84 8.50 2.63
CA LEU A 44 -2.97 8.36 4.07
C LEU A 44 -1.92 9.23 4.79
N PRO A 45 -2.05 10.57 4.72
CA PRO A 45 -1.01 11.49 5.20
C PRO A 45 -0.88 11.56 6.73
N TYR A 46 -1.91 11.13 7.46
CA TYR A 46 -1.95 11.19 8.92
C TYR A 46 -1.65 9.84 9.60
N THR A 47 -1.53 8.76 8.84
CA THR A 47 -1.26 7.43 9.38
C THR A 47 0.13 6.93 8.94
N GLN A 48 0.84 6.39 9.91
CA GLN A 48 2.21 5.91 9.75
C GLN A 48 2.24 4.41 10.06
N TYR A 49 2.73 3.61 9.11
CA TYR A 49 2.74 2.16 9.19
C TYR A 49 4.16 1.64 9.38
N ASP A 50 4.32 0.48 10.01
CA ASP A 50 5.64 -0.11 10.25
C ASP A 50 6.18 -0.82 9.01
N SER A 51 5.30 -1.30 8.14
CA SER A 51 5.64 -2.04 6.93
C SER A 51 4.86 -1.57 5.70
N LEU A 52 5.47 -1.74 4.53
CA LEU A 52 4.84 -1.49 3.23
C LEU A 52 3.55 -2.29 3.02
N LEU A 53 3.50 -3.53 3.52
CA LEU A 53 2.32 -4.38 3.44
C LEU A 53 1.15 -3.82 4.25
N GLU A 54 1.40 -3.31 5.45
CA GLU A 54 0.37 -2.69 6.28
C GLU A 54 -0.16 -1.41 5.64
N LEU A 55 0.75 -0.58 5.10
CA LEU A 55 0.37 0.59 4.32
C LEU A 55 -0.51 0.18 3.12
N ALA A 56 -0.13 -0.86 2.38
CA ALA A 56 -0.89 -1.32 1.23
C ALA A 56 -2.31 -1.78 1.61
N ARG A 57 -2.44 -2.58 2.67
CA ARG A 57 -3.75 -3.03 3.19
C ARG A 57 -4.60 -1.86 3.65
N ALA A 58 -4.00 -0.91 4.35
CA ALA A 58 -4.70 0.29 4.78
C ALA A 58 -5.17 1.15 3.61
N ILE A 59 -4.37 1.29 2.55
CA ILE A 59 -4.78 2.02 1.35
C ILE A 59 -5.97 1.32 0.67
N VAL A 60 -5.94 -0.01 0.55
CA VAL A 60 -7.06 -0.80 0.01
C VAL A 60 -8.33 -0.61 0.85
N GLN A 61 -8.19 -0.61 2.18
CA GLN A 61 -9.32 -0.50 3.11
C GLN A 61 -9.90 0.91 3.19
N HIS A 62 -9.05 1.95 3.23
CA HIS A 62 -9.48 3.33 3.44
C HIS A 62 -9.76 4.10 2.14
N THR A 63 -9.26 3.63 1.00
CA THR A 63 -9.47 4.32 -0.28
C THR A 63 -10.54 3.61 -1.08
N VAL A 64 -11.68 4.29 -1.27
CA VAL A 64 -12.82 3.76 -2.04
C VAL A 64 -12.46 3.45 -3.50
N GLU A 65 -11.45 4.13 -4.08
CA GLU A 65 -10.94 3.80 -5.42
C GLU A 65 -10.39 2.36 -5.54
N PHE A 66 -9.92 1.81 -4.43
CA PHE A 66 -9.33 0.47 -4.36
C PHE A 66 -10.25 -0.52 -3.64
N SER A 67 -11.03 -0.05 -2.66
CA SER A 67 -12.02 -0.87 -1.96
C SER A 67 -13.15 -1.25 -2.92
N HIS A 68 -13.41 -2.55 -3.08
CA HIS A 68 -14.52 -3.06 -3.87
C HIS A 68 -15.85 -2.89 -3.12
N VAL A 69 -16.14 -1.69 -2.59
CA VAL A 69 -17.49 -1.34 -2.18
C VAL A 69 -18.24 -1.00 -3.47
N LYS A 70 -18.95 -2.00 -3.96
CA LYS A 70 -19.99 -1.90 -4.97
C LYS A 70 -20.82 -0.62 -4.76
N GLU A 71 -20.84 0.25 -5.76
CA GLU A 71 -22.01 1.10 -6.01
C GLU A 71 -23.24 0.23 -6.30
#